data_AF-A0A1G2Z323-F1
#
_entry.id   AF-A0A1G2Z323-F1
#
_cell.length_a   1.000
_cell.length_b   1.000
_cell.length_c   1.000
_cell.angle_alpha   90.00
_cell.angle_beta   90.00
_cell.angle_gamma   90.00
#
_symmetry.space_group_name_H-M   'P 1'
#
loop_
_entity.id
_entity.type
_entity.pdbx_description
1 polymer ?
#
loop_
_entity_poly.entity_id
_entity_poly.type
_entity_poly.pdbx_seq_one_letter_code
_entity_poly.pdbx_strand_id
1 'polypeptide(L)'
;MGPRLAYGTGPFMTKARFQFGKSDTSPEARRVQCELYRRMSPARKFQLLFDMYEMGRQLAMTGLRMRHPQASEQEIWRLWARQHLGEELFEEVYGVSAREPQA
;
A
#
# COMPACT_ATOMS: atom_id res chain seq x y z
N MET A 1 -12.89 8.74 45.04
CA MET A 1 -11.75 7.97 44.51
C MET A 1 -11.96 7.75 43.01
N GLY A 2 -11.02 8.19 42.18
CA GLY A 2 -11.01 7.90 40.73
C GLY A 2 -10.36 6.53 40.42
N PRO A 3 -10.00 6.23 39.14
CA PRO A 3 -9.55 7.22 38.17
C PRO A 3 -10.49 7.45 36.99
N ARG A 4 -10.37 8.68 36.52
CA ARG A 4 -10.90 9.33 35.33
C ARG A 4 -10.16 8.80 34.11
N LEU A 5 -10.85 8.13 33.17
CA LEU A 5 -10.34 7.95 31.81
C LEU A 5 -10.86 9.11 30.96
N ALA A 6 -10.08 10.18 30.93
CA ALA A 6 -10.22 11.21 29.92
C ALA A 6 -9.75 10.61 28.58
N TYR A 7 -10.68 10.14 27.76
CA TYR A 7 -10.37 9.79 26.39
C TYR A 7 -10.20 11.08 25.60
N GLY A 8 -8.94 11.39 25.28
CA GLY A 8 -8.55 12.51 24.45
C GLY A 8 -9.24 12.43 23.09
N THR A 9 -9.93 13.52 22.74
CA THR A 9 -10.40 13.83 21.39
C THR A 9 -9.20 14.19 20.52
N GLY A 10 -8.63 13.18 19.84
CA GLY A 10 -7.68 13.36 18.74
C GLY A 10 -8.37 13.09 17.39
N PRO A 11 -7.93 13.71 16.28
CA PRO A 11 -8.64 13.70 15.00
C PRO A 11 -8.50 12.38 14.21
N PHE A 12 -7.80 11.38 14.73
CA PHE A 12 -7.49 10.12 14.04
C PHE A 12 -8.44 8.99 14.44
N MET A 13 -9.74 9.21 14.32
CA MET A 13 -10.70 8.12 14.32
C MET A 13 -11.97 8.55 13.59
N THR A 14 -11.83 8.81 12.29
CA THR A 14 -13.00 8.77 11.41
C THR A 14 -13.61 7.39 11.58
N LYS A 15 -14.81 7.31 12.16
CA LYS A 15 -15.65 6.14 11.94
C LYS A 15 -15.94 6.11 10.44
N ALA A 16 -15.05 5.48 9.67
CA ALA A 16 -15.30 5.12 8.31
C ALA A 16 -16.45 4.11 8.34
N ARG A 17 -17.68 4.61 8.37
CA ARG A 17 -18.79 3.88 7.77
C ARG A 17 -18.37 3.76 6.32
N PHE A 18 -17.77 2.64 5.96
CA PHE A 18 -17.67 2.22 4.58
C PHE A 18 -19.11 2.16 4.06
N GLN A 19 -19.58 3.26 3.47
CA GLN A 19 -20.78 3.26 2.67
C GLN A 19 -20.41 2.54 1.38
N PHE A 20 -20.57 1.21 1.41
CA PHE A 20 -20.39 0.40 0.23
C PHE A 20 -21.57 0.69 -0.71
N GLY A 21 -21.28 1.41 -1.80
CA GLY A 21 -22.14 1.38 -2.98
C GLY A 21 -22.35 -0.06 -3.47
N LYS A 22 -23.24 -0.24 -4.43
CA LYS A 22 -23.57 -1.55 -5.03
C LYS A 22 -22.26 -2.25 -5.43
N SER A 23 -21.93 -3.33 -4.72
CA SER A 23 -20.66 -4.04 -4.85
C SER A 23 -20.91 -5.37 -5.53
N ASP A 24 -20.05 -5.75 -6.47
CA ASP A 24 -20.05 -7.09 -7.08
C ASP A 24 -19.82 -8.21 -6.05
N THR A 25 -19.37 -7.85 -4.84
CA THR A 25 -19.28 -8.75 -3.69
C THR A 25 -20.56 -8.71 -2.87
N SER A 26 -21.25 -9.86 -2.78
CA SER A 26 -22.46 -10.01 -1.97
C SER A 26 -22.18 -9.76 -0.47
N PRO A 27 -23.18 -9.32 0.31
CA PRO A 27 -23.04 -9.13 1.76
C PRO A 27 -22.60 -10.42 2.49
N GLU A 28 -23.09 -11.58 2.06
CA GLU A 28 -22.72 -12.91 2.55
C GLU A 28 -21.22 -13.17 2.36
N ALA A 29 -20.71 -13.01 1.13
CA ALA A 29 -19.30 -13.24 0.81
C ALA A 29 -18.38 -12.31 1.62
N ARG A 30 -18.77 -11.04 1.77
CA ARG A 30 -18.04 -10.08 2.60
C ARG A 30 -18.01 -10.50 4.08
N ARG A 31 -19.14 -10.96 4.63
CA ARG A 31 -19.22 -11.46 6.01
C ARG A 31 -18.26 -12.62 6.22
N VAL A 32 -18.26 -13.60 5.32
CA VAL A 32 -17.33 -14.74 5.37
C VAL A 32 -15.88 -14.28 5.32
N GLN A 33 -15.53 -13.38 4.40
CA GLN A 33 -14.18 -12.83 4.29
C GLN A 33 -13.73 -12.13 5.59
N CYS A 34 -14.58 -11.31 6.20
CA CYS A 34 -14.27 -10.65 7.48
C CYS A 34 -14.02 -11.67 8.60
N GLU A 35 -14.85 -12.71 8.69
CA GLU A 35 -14.69 -13.75 9.70
C GLU A 35 -13.40 -14.56 9.50
N LEU A 36 -13.02 -14.87 8.25
CA LEU A 36 -11.73 -15.51 7.95
C LEU A 36 -10.57 -14.65 8.45
N TYR A 37 -10.57 -13.36 8.16
CA TYR A 37 -9.50 -12.46 8.64
C TYR A 37 -9.50 -12.26 10.15
N ARG A 38 -10.65 -12.32 10.83
CA ARG A 38 -10.72 -12.24 12.30
C ARG A 38 -10.15 -13.48 12.98
N ARG A 39 -10.31 -14.65 12.36
CA ARG A 39 -9.83 -15.94 12.88
C ARG A 39 -8.35 -16.20 12.60
N MET A 40 -7.75 -15.50 11.63
CA MET A 40 -6.31 -15.61 11.36
C MET A 40 -5.49 -15.08 12.53
N SER A 41 -4.40 -15.80 12.86
CA SER A 41 -3.38 -15.25 13.74
C SER A 41 -2.75 -13.98 13.12
N PRO A 42 -2.24 -13.05 13.94
CA PRO A 42 -1.55 -11.86 13.43
C PRO A 42 -0.41 -12.21 12.46
N ALA A 43 0.40 -13.22 12.79
CA ALA A 43 1.51 -13.67 11.95
C ALA A 43 1.03 -14.15 10.57
N ARG A 44 -0.03 -14.97 10.52
CA ARG A 44 -0.58 -15.45 9.23
C ARG A 44 -1.16 -14.30 8.40
N LYS A 45 -1.82 -13.34 9.06
CA LYS A 45 -2.34 -12.15 8.39
C LYS A 45 -1.22 -11.31 7.79
N PHE A 46 -0.14 -11.06 8.52
CA PHE A 46 1.02 -10.33 7.99
C PHE A 46 1.70 -11.07 6.83
N GLN A 47 1.83 -12.39 6.92
CA GLN A 47 2.36 -13.18 5.80
C GLN A 47 1.53 -12.95 4.53
N LEU A 48 0.20 -13.06 4.62
CA LEU A 48 -0.68 -12.81 3.49
C LEU A 48 -0.55 -11.38 2.94
N LEU A 49 -0.40 -10.39 3.82
CA LEU A 49 -0.19 -9.00 3.40
C LEU A 49 1.13 -8.81 2.63
N PHE A 50 2.23 -9.42 3.09
CA PHE A 50 3.51 -9.35 2.40
C PHE A 50 3.48 -10.08 1.06
N ASP A 51 2.88 -11.26 1.01
CA ASP A 51 2.69 -12.03 -0.24
C ASP A 51 1.90 -11.20 -1.27
N MET A 52 0.82 -10.54 -0.83
CA MET A 52 0.03 -9.65 -1.68
C MET A 52 0.81 -8.42 -2.14
N TYR A 53 1.62 -7.82 -1.27
CA TYR A 53 2.47 -6.68 -1.63
C TYR A 53 3.49 -7.06 -2.71
N GLU A 54 4.18 -8.19 -2.54
CA GLU A 54 5.15 -8.68 -3.51
C GLU A 54 4.51 -8.98 -4.87
N MET A 55 3.35 -9.63 -4.87
CA MET A 55 2.59 -9.89 -6.09
C MET A 55 2.18 -8.59 -6.79
N GLY A 56 1.66 -7.60 -6.02
CA GLY A 56 1.27 -6.30 -6.57
C GLY A 56 2.46 -5.55 -7.18
N ARG A 57 3.62 -5.56 -6.52
CA ARG A 57 4.87 -4.99 -7.04
C ARG A 57 5.28 -5.66 -8.35
N GLN A 58 5.26 -6.99 -8.41
CA GLN A 58 5.60 -7.73 -9.64
C GLN A 58 4.68 -7.39 -10.81
N LEU A 59 3.37 -7.29 -10.56
CA LEU A 59 2.39 -6.89 -11.57
C LEU A 59 2.65 -5.46 -12.08
N ALA A 60 2.92 -4.52 -11.18
CA ALA A 60 3.26 -3.14 -11.54
C ALA A 60 4.54 -3.08 -12.39
N MET A 61 5.60 -3.75 -11.96
CA MET A 61 6.88 -3.82 -12.67
C MET A 61 6.72 -4.45 -14.06
N THR A 62 5.92 -5.52 -14.18
CA THR A 62 5.63 -6.16 -15.47
C THR A 62 4.91 -5.21 -16.41
N GLY A 63 3.90 -4.49 -15.93
CA GLY A 63 3.20 -3.49 -16.71
C GLY A 63 4.11 -2.34 -17.16
N LEU A 64 5.10 -1.95 -16.35
CA LEU A 64 6.09 -0.95 -16.74
C LEU A 64 7.01 -1.46 -17.85
N ARG A 65 7.53 -2.69 -17.75
CA ARG A 65 8.33 -3.30 -18.83
C ARG A 65 7.57 -3.35 -20.15
N MET A 66 6.27 -3.69 -20.11
CA MET A 66 5.43 -3.71 -21.31
C MET A 66 5.27 -2.33 -21.96
N ARG A 67 5.17 -1.26 -21.16
CA ARG A 67 5.03 0.12 -21.66
C ARG A 67 6.36 0.76 -22.06
N HIS A 68 7.47 0.30 -21.48
CA HIS A 68 8.81 0.83 -21.71
C HIS A 68 9.77 -0.29 -22.14
N PRO A 69 9.58 -0.90 -23.32
CA PRO A 69 10.33 -2.08 -23.74
C PRO A 69 11.83 -1.86 -23.94
N GLN A 70 12.28 -0.60 -24.04
CA GLN A 70 13.70 -0.25 -24.19
C GLN A 70 14.36 0.19 -22.88
N ALA A 71 13.58 0.32 -21.79
CA ALA A 71 14.13 0.73 -20.51
C ALA A 71 14.90 -0.42 -19.87
N SER A 72 16.05 -0.09 -19.28
CA SER A 72 16.81 -0.98 -18.41
C SER A 72 16.04 -1.29 -17.12
N GLU A 73 16.41 -2.38 -16.44
CA GLU A 73 15.80 -2.74 -15.16
C GLU A 73 15.93 -1.64 -14.10
N GLN A 74 17.01 -0.86 -14.13
CA GLN A 74 17.21 0.27 -13.22
C GLN A 74 16.20 1.40 -13.52
N GLU A 75 15.95 1.70 -14.80
CA GLU A 75 14.96 2.70 -15.20
C GLU A 75 13.54 2.24 -14.86
N ILE A 76 13.21 0.96 -15.09
CA ILE A 76 11.92 0.37 -14.67
C ILE A 76 11.74 0.49 -13.16
N TRP A 77 12.76 0.15 -12.37
CA TRP A 77 12.70 0.26 -10.92
C TRP A 77 12.50 1.72 -10.49
N ARG A 78 13.20 2.67 -11.12
CA ARG A 78 13.08 4.10 -10.80
C ARG A 78 11.69 4.63 -11.12
N LEU A 79 11.11 4.23 -12.27
CA LEU A 79 9.74 4.55 -12.65
C LEU A 79 8.73 3.99 -11.64
N TRP A 80 8.91 2.74 -11.20
CA TRP A 80 8.08 2.14 -10.17
C TRP A 80 8.21 2.88 -8.84
N ALA A 81 9.43 3.17 -8.39
CA ALA A 81 9.67 3.87 -7.13
C ALA A 81 9.02 5.26 -7.12
N ARG A 82 9.12 6.01 -8.23
CA ARG A 82 8.48 7.32 -8.39
C ARG A 82 6.95 7.23 -8.36
N GLN A 83 6.37 6.21 -9.00
CA GLN A 83 4.91 5.97 -8.95
C GLN A 83 4.43 5.50 -7.57
N HIS A 84 5.23 4.68 -6.88
CA HIS A 84 4.86 4.07 -5.61
C HIS A 84 4.94 5.03 -4.43
N LEU A 85 6.01 5.85 -4.39
CA LEU A 85 6.24 6.84 -3.34
C LEU A 85 5.51 8.16 -3.60
N GLY A 86 5.20 8.44 -4.87
CA GLY A 86 4.81 9.77 -5.32
C GLY A 86 6.03 10.67 -5.52
N GLU A 87 5.80 11.81 -6.16
CA GLU A 87 6.86 12.73 -6.60
C GLU A 87 7.71 13.26 -5.44
N GLU A 88 7.06 13.81 -4.41
CA GLU A 88 7.73 14.48 -3.28
C GLU A 88 8.68 13.54 -2.55
N LEU A 89 8.18 12.39 -2.11
CA LEU A 89 8.97 11.41 -1.36
C LEU A 89 10.02 10.72 -2.24
N PHE A 90 9.73 10.54 -3.53
CA PHE A 90 10.73 10.01 -4.46
C PHE A 90 11.91 10.97 -4.61
N GLU A 91 11.66 12.27 -4.76
CA GLU A 91 12.73 13.26 -4.88
C GLU A 91 13.50 13.43 -3.57
N GLU A 92 12.83 13.37 -2.41
CA GLU A 92 13.49 13.40 -1.10
C GLU A 92 14.49 12.23 -0.93
N VAL A 93 14.10 11.02 -1.34
CA VAL A 93 14.90 9.81 -1.12
C VAL A 93 15.91 9.56 -2.26
N TYR A 94 15.56 9.88 -3.51
CA TYR A 94 16.31 9.50 -4.71
C TYR A 94 16.65 10.64 -5.67
N GLY A 95 16.10 11.84 -5.47
CA GLY A 95 16.29 13.00 -6.37
C GLY A 95 17.72 13.56 -6.34
N VAL A 96 18.35 13.56 -5.17
CA VAL A 96 19.70 14.12 -4.97
C VAL A 96 20.80 13.21 -5.52
N SER A 97 20.62 11.89 -5.46
CA SER A 97 21.63 10.89 -5.84
C SER A 97 21.76 10.63 -7.35
N ALA A 98 20.92 11.27 -8.17
CA ALA A 98 20.94 11.13 -9.64
C ALA A 98 21.62 12.29 -10.36
N ARG A 99 22.07 13.31 -9.62
CA ARG A 99 22.97 14.35 -10.11
C ARG A 99 24.39 13.99 -9.70
N GLU A 100 25.06 13.11 -10.44
CA GLU A 100 26.52 13.22 -10.49
C GLU A 100 26.90 14.40 -11.40
N PRO A 101 27.82 15.27 -10.97
CA PRO A 101 28.34 16.34 -11.81
C PRO A 101 29.21 15.73 -12.92
N GLN A 102 28.87 16.01 -14.17
CA GLN A 102 29.82 15.83 -15.27
C GLN A 102 30.97 16.81 -15.02
N ALA A 103 32.12 16.28 -14.63
CA ALA A 103 33.43 16.92 -14.69
C ALA A 103 34.30 16.15 -15.67
#